data_AF-A0A836ZU48-F1
#
_entry.id   AF-A0A836ZU48-F1
#
_cell.length_a   1.000
_cell.length_b   1.000
_cell.length_c   1.000
_cell.angle_alpha   90.00
_cell.angle_beta   90.00
_cell.angle_gamma   90.00
#
_symmetry.space_group_name_H-M   'P 1'
#
loop_
_entity.id
_entity.type
_entity.pdbx_description
1 polymer ?
#
loop_
_entity_poly.entity_id
_entity_poly.type
_entity_poly.pdbx_seq_one_letter_code
_entity_poly.pdbx_strand_id
1 'polypeptide(L)'
;MSPTSPHGGPAALAEIIASGARDAGMSITSRQRRAAGGVDVQIDAVSAANLFGWLERLRQAYGVVPTQLSVVRDQGQLRVRCSFAESAP
;
A
#
# COMPACT_ATOMS: atom_id res chain seq x y z
N MET A 1 26.24 10.23 14.23
CA MET A 1 24.80 10.51 14.38
C MET A 1 24.28 10.86 13.00
N SER A 2 23.57 9.93 12.36
CA SER A 2 23.05 10.15 10.99
C SER A 2 21.79 11.03 11.04
N PRO A 3 21.55 11.89 10.03
CA PRO A 3 20.43 12.82 10.05
C PRO A 3 19.11 12.05 9.96
N THR A 4 18.23 12.26 10.94
CA THR A 4 16.80 11.96 10.84
C THR A 4 16.20 12.88 9.78
N SER A 5 16.07 12.40 8.55
CA SER A 5 15.29 13.07 7.51
C SER A 5 13.80 13.06 7.93
N PRO A 6 13.16 14.21 8.15
CA PRO A 6 11.74 14.29 8.55
C PRO A 6 10.75 14.13 7.39
N HIS A 7 11.19 13.68 6.21
CA HIS A 7 10.32 13.51 5.04
C HIS A 7 10.18 12.02 4.68
N GLY A 8 9.15 11.39 5.25
CA GLY A 8 8.45 10.26 4.64
C GLY A 8 9.17 8.90 4.60
N GLY A 9 9.77 8.46 5.70
CA GLY A 9 10.37 7.11 5.78
C GLY A 9 9.37 5.96 5.59
N PRO A 10 9.83 4.69 5.55
CA PRO A 10 8.99 3.52 5.24
C PRO A 10 7.86 3.28 6.25
N ALA A 11 7.99 3.81 7.46
CA ALA A 11 6.94 3.80 8.48
C ALA A 11 5.79 4.76 8.13
N ALA A 12 6.08 5.96 7.61
CA ALA A 12 5.06 6.92 7.20
C ALA A 12 4.29 6.40 5.98
N LEU A 13 5.00 5.81 5.00
CA LEU A 13 4.39 5.16 3.84
C LEU A 13 3.45 4.01 4.27
N ALA A 14 3.90 3.16 5.19
CA ALA A 14 3.09 2.08 5.73
C ALA A 14 1.79 2.58 6.36
N GLU A 15 1.83 3.69 7.10
CA GLU A 15 0.65 4.29 7.74
C GLU A 15 -0.29 4.97 6.75
N ILE A 16 0.23 5.64 5.71
CA ILE A 16 -0.56 6.20 4.62
C ILE A 16 -1.35 5.08 3.91
N ILE A 17 -0.66 4.00 3.56
CA ILE A 17 -1.26 2.81 2.94
C ILE A 17 -2.34 2.20 3.86
N ALA A 18 -2.05 2.07 5.15
CA ALA A 18 -2.99 1.55 6.14
C ALA A 18 -4.27 2.35 6.25
N SER A 19 -4.10 3.67 6.34
CA SER A 19 -5.19 4.61 6.54
C SER A 19 -6.06 4.67 5.29
N GLY A 20 -5.45 4.71 4.10
CA GLY A 20 -6.18 4.65 2.84
C GLY A 20 -6.93 3.34 2.65
N ALA A 21 -6.35 2.20 3.06
CA ALA A 21 -7.04 0.92 2.97
C ALA A 21 -8.27 0.87 3.89
N ARG A 22 -8.12 1.33 5.13
CA ARG A 22 -9.23 1.42 6.10
C ARG A 22 -10.35 2.34 5.62
N ASP A 23 -10.00 3.50 5.09
CA ASP A 23 -10.97 4.47 4.53
C ASP A 23 -11.78 3.87 3.36
N ALA A 24 -11.15 3.06 2.52
CA ALA A 24 -11.80 2.32 1.45
C ALA A 24 -12.56 1.06 1.92
N GLY A 25 -12.67 0.84 3.23
CA GLY A 25 -13.34 -0.33 3.82
C GLY A 25 -12.58 -1.65 3.62
N MET A 26 -11.28 -1.59 3.35
CA MET A 26 -10.44 -2.76 3.13
C MET A 26 -9.63 -3.13 4.38
N SER A 27 -9.46 -4.43 4.58
CA SER A 27 -8.67 -4.99 5.69
C SER A 27 -7.33 -5.50 5.18
N ILE A 28 -6.25 -4.83 5.59
CA ILE A 28 -4.89 -5.32 5.34
C ILE A 28 -4.66 -6.56 6.22
N THR A 29 -4.46 -7.71 5.59
CA THR A 29 -4.22 -8.99 6.27
C THR A 29 -2.74 -9.23 6.56
N SER A 30 -1.85 -8.64 5.77
CA SER A 30 -0.41 -8.69 6.03
C SER A 30 0.28 -7.41 5.57
N ARG A 31 1.27 -6.96 6.33
CA ARG A 31 2.12 -5.82 6.00
C ARG A 31 3.57 -6.16 6.29
N GLN A 32 4.41 -6.08 5.28
CA GLN A 32 5.84 -6.40 5.39
C GLN A 32 6.68 -5.23 4.87
N ARG A 33 7.68 -4.82 5.66
CA ARG A 33 8.68 -3.86 5.20
C ARG A 33 9.72 -4.59 4.36
N ARG A 34 10.05 -4.04 3.19
CA ARG A 34 11.11 -4.57 2.32
C ARG A 34 12.45 -3.98 2.73
N ALA A 35 13.51 -4.78 2.60
CA ALA A 35 14.87 -4.37 2.93
C ALA A 35 15.35 -3.15 2.12
N ALA A 36 14.81 -2.95 0.92
CA ALA A 36 15.09 -1.82 0.04
C ALA A 36 14.26 -0.54 0.35
N GLY A 37 13.68 -0.42 1.54
CA GLY A 37 12.86 0.76 1.93
C GLY A 37 11.40 0.72 1.45
N GLY A 38 10.98 -0.31 0.72
CA GLY A 38 9.59 -0.47 0.30
C GLY A 38 8.64 -1.05 1.34
N VAL A 39 7.34 -1.07 1.02
CA VAL A 39 6.29 -1.72 1.81
C VAL A 39 5.51 -2.69 0.92
N ASP A 40 5.41 -3.95 1.32
CA ASP A 40 4.49 -4.93 0.75
C ASP A 40 3.23 -5.00 1.63
N VAL A 41 2.06 -4.96 1.00
CA VAL A 41 0.78 -5.16 1.67
C VAL A 41 -0.02 -6.23 0.97
N GLN A 42 -0.67 -7.06 1.78
CA GLN A 42 -1.65 -8.01 1.33
C GLN A 42 -3.02 -7.61 1.87
N ILE A 43 -4.01 -7.61 1.00
CA ILE A 43 -5.41 -7.32 1.27
C ILE A 43 -6.18 -8.54 0.77
N ASP A 44 -7.06 -9.08 1.61
CA ASP A 44 -7.95 -10.17 1.23
C ASP A 44 -9.39 -9.64 1.18
N ALA A 45 -10.31 -10.41 0.59
CA ALA A 45 -11.73 -10.06 0.55
C ALA A 45 -12.08 -8.71 -0.12
N VAL A 46 -11.31 -8.22 -1.09
CA VAL A 46 -11.54 -6.89 -1.69
C VAL A 46 -12.31 -6.96 -3.02
N SER A 47 -13.25 -6.04 -3.23
CA SER A 47 -13.90 -5.80 -4.52
C SER A 47 -13.00 -4.97 -5.44
N ALA A 48 -13.00 -5.27 -6.74
CA ALA A 48 -12.19 -4.52 -7.72
C ALA A 48 -12.41 -3.00 -7.63
N ALA A 49 -13.67 -2.55 -7.46
CA ALA A 49 -14.00 -1.13 -7.33
C ALA A 49 -13.28 -0.46 -6.15
N ASN A 50 -13.28 -1.07 -4.95
CA ASN A 50 -12.62 -0.53 -3.77
C ASN A 50 -11.09 -0.51 -3.95
N LEU A 51 -10.53 -1.55 -4.58
CA LEU A 51 -9.10 -1.61 -4.88
C LEU A 51 -8.67 -0.44 -5.78
N PHE A 52 -9.33 -0.28 -6.94
CA PHE A 52 -8.97 0.76 -7.89
C PHE A 52 -9.21 2.17 -7.34
N GLY A 53 -10.31 2.39 -6.61
CA GLY A 53 -10.58 3.66 -5.95
C GLY A 53 -9.52 4.04 -4.91
N TRP A 54 -9.05 3.07 -4.12
CA TRP A 54 -7.96 3.30 -3.18
C TRP A 54 -6.62 3.61 -3.85
N LEU A 55 -6.26 2.87 -4.91
CA LEU A 55 -5.02 3.14 -5.67
C LEU A 55 -5.04 4.54 -6.29
N GLU A 56 -6.18 4.96 -6.84
CA GLU A 56 -6.34 6.30 -7.38
C GLU A 56 -6.23 7.38 -6.31
N ARG A 57 -6.86 7.17 -5.13
CA ARG A 57 -6.74 8.07 -3.97
C ARG A 57 -5.29 8.21 -3.51
N LEU A 58 -4.54 7.11 -3.40
CA LEU A 58 -3.12 7.15 -3.03
C LEU A 58 -2.29 7.97 -4.02
N ARG A 59 -2.56 7.79 -5.33
CA ARG A 59 -1.89 8.55 -6.39
C ARG A 59 -2.23 10.04 -6.34
N GLN A 60 -3.51 10.39 -6.14
CA GLN A 60 -3.98 11.77 -6.13
C GLN A 60 -3.53 12.53 -4.86
N ALA A 61 -3.63 11.90 -3.70
CA ALA A 61 -3.37 12.57 -2.41
C ALA A 61 -1.88 12.60 -2.05
N TYR A 62 -1.13 11.53 -2.35
CA TYR A 62 0.24 11.36 -1.89
C TYR A 62 1.25 11.13 -3.02
N GLY A 63 0.81 11.04 -4.28
CA GLY A 63 1.70 10.69 -5.40
C GLY A 63 2.24 9.26 -5.34
N VAL A 64 1.67 8.40 -4.48
CA VAL A 64 2.15 7.04 -4.25
C VAL A 64 1.52 6.08 -5.25
N VAL A 65 2.35 5.35 -5.99
CA VAL A 65 1.92 4.30 -6.92
C VAL A 65 2.55 2.95 -6.55
N PRO A 66 1.82 1.84 -6.69
CA PRO A 66 2.41 0.52 -6.48
C PRO A 66 3.43 0.24 -7.59
N THR A 67 4.64 -0.18 -7.18
CA THR A 67 5.67 -0.69 -8.09
C THR A 67 5.33 -2.08 -8.61
N GLN A 68 4.59 -2.86 -7.82
CA GLN A 68 4.09 -4.18 -8.21
C GLN A 68 2.67 -4.34 -7.67
N LEU A 69 1.79 -4.86 -8.53
CA LEU A 69 0.41 -5.18 -8.18
C LEU A 69 0.13 -6.61 -8.66
N SER A 70 -0.22 -7.49 -7.74
CA SER A 70 -0.67 -8.84 -8.04
C SER A 70 -2.07 -9.03 -7.50
N VAL A 71 -3.00 -9.40 -8.37
CA VAL A 71 -4.40 -9.66 -8.03
C VAL A 71 -4.70 -11.11 -8.35
N VAL A 72 -5.09 -11.87 -7.34
CA VAL A 72 -5.48 -13.27 -7.46
C VAL A 72 -6.91 -13.40 -6.97
N ARG A 73 -7.76 -14.09 -7.73
CA ARG A 73 -9.12 -14.40 -7.27
C ARG A 73 -9.07 -15.71 -6.50
N ASP A 74 -9.49 -15.69 -5.24
CA ASP A 74 -9.55 -16.85 -4.36
C ASP A 74 -10.94 -16.93 -3.74
N GLN A 75 -11.60 -18.09 -3.85
CA GLN A 75 -12.94 -18.35 -3.30
C GLN A 75 -14.01 -17.27 -3.61
N GLY A 76 -13.94 -16.66 -4.79
CA GLY A 76 -14.89 -15.64 -5.23
C GLY A 76 -14.55 -14.21 -4.80
N GLN A 77 -13.53 -14.02 -3.96
CA GLN A 77 -13.00 -12.73 -3.55
C GLN A 77 -11.64 -12.43 -4.20
N LEU A 78 -11.22 -11.17 -4.22
CA LEU A 78 -9.88 -10.80 -4.69
C LEU A 78 -8.91 -10.74 -3.51
N ARG A 79 -7.82 -11.46 -3.64
CA ARG A 79 -6.62 -11.28 -2.85
C ARG A 79 -5.66 -10.40 -3.63
N VAL A 80 -5.28 -9.28 -3.05
CA VAL A 80 -4.41 -8.30 -3.67
C VAL A 80 -3.12 -8.23 -2.88
N ARG A 81 -2.01 -8.20 -3.61
CA ARG A 81 -0.70 -7.89 -3.08
C ARG A 81 -0.15 -6.67 -3.80
N CYS A 82 0.13 -5.62 -3.04
CA CYS A 82 0.70 -4.39 -3.55
C CYS A 82 2.08 -4.19 -2.93
N SER A 83 3.08 -3.95 -3.77
CA SER A 83 4.41 -3.54 -3.33
C SER A 83 4.64 -2.09 -3.71
N PHE A 84 4.94 -1.27 -2.72
CA PHE A 84 5.30 0.13 -2.88
C PHE A 84 6.81 0.28 -2.63
N ALA A 85 7.47 1.13 -3.41
CA ALA A 85 8.82 1.58 -3.09
C ALA A 85 8.76 2.82 -2.22
N GLU A 86 9.78 3.05 -1.40
CA GLU A 86 10.02 4.40 -0.90
C GLU A 86 10.23 5.32 -2.11
N SER A 87 9.47 6.40 -2.19
CA SER A 87 9.72 7.43 -3.21
C SER A 87 11.11 7.99 -2.93
N ALA A 88 12.08 7.62 -3.78
CA ALA A 88 13.39 8.24 -3.74
C ALA A 88 13.22 9.74 -4.09
N PRO A 89 13.86 10.65 -3.34
CA PRO A 89 13.85 12.08 -3.66
C PRO A 89 14.50 12.39 -5.01
#